data_AF-A0A3Q3VQQ6-F1
#
_entry.id   AF-A0A3Q3VQQ6-F1
#
_cell.length_a   1.000
_cell.length_b   1.000
_cell.length_c   1.000
_cell.angle_alpha   90.00
_cell.angle_beta   90.00
_cell.angle_gamma   90.00
#
_symmetry.space_group_name_H-M   'P 1'
#
loop_
_entity.id
_entity.type
_entity.pdbx_description
1 polymer ?
#
loop_
_entity_poly.entity_id
_entity_poly.type
_entity_poly.pdbx_seq_one_letter_code
_entity_poly.pdbx_strand_id
1 'polypeptide(L)'
;MGTWRSLQVGFILGSLFMVLLIILYWDDIGGFNLYPLLEPKHQSPHYHSDLQTTTRPSHSTSTRSAHTTSSFVVTTAVFSKAPLPEEPVGAEEDWRDGHEQEKEETWVDIEEDQEARKKRIADMCSGKDSVEFPGRTRAFEQIPNRELDHLIVDDTHQIIYCYVPKVACTNWKRVMVVLSQSLISPSSGRPYTDPESIPPDLVHNSSLHLTFAKFWRHYGSLSRHLMALKLQHYTKFLFVRDPFVRLISAFRNKFARPNEDFYRQFGSVMVRRYGNVSGSLPETAAEAFAAGVKPTFEQFIRYLLDPETEMESIFNEHWRQVYRLCHPCQVKYDFIGRLETLETDAEHLLKLLEVDHLVQFPSGNRNRTAASWERDWFAQIPIAMRRELYKLYEPDFDLFGYPKPDSVLHQ
;
A
#
# COMPACT_ATOMS: atom_id res chain seq x y z
N MET A 1 18.72 -64.21 -0.46
CA MET A 1 19.37 -62.94 -0.02
C MET A 1 18.93 -61.70 -0.81
N GLY A 2 18.10 -61.79 -1.87
CA GLY A 2 17.72 -60.62 -2.70
C GLY A 2 16.51 -59.81 -2.25
N THR A 3 15.58 -60.38 -1.46
CA THR A 3 14.30 -59.74 -1.12
C THR A 3 14.42 -58.64 -0.06
N TRP A 4 15.36 -58.79 0.88
CA TRP A 4 15.60 -57.81 1.96
C TRP A 4 16.16 -56.48 1.44
N ARG A 5 17.04 -56.56 0.42
CA ARG A 5 17.63 -55.37 -0.22
C ARG A 5 16.58 -54.59 -1.01
N SER A 6 15.67 -55.26 -1.71
CA SER A 6 14.58 -54.60 -2.44
C SER A 6 13.58 -53.91 -1.51
N LEU A 7 13.29 -54.49 -0.34
CA LEU A 7 12.44 -53.88 0.68
C LEU A 7 13.09 -52.63 1.31
N GLN A 8 14.39 -52.67 1.57
CA GLN A 8 15.13 -51.50 2.07
C GLN A 8 15.18 -50.36 1.04
N VAL A 9 15.39 -50.67 -0.24
CA VAL A 9 15.35 -49.68 -1.32
C VAL A 9 13.95 -49.08 -1.49
N GLY A 10 12.90 -49.90 -1.40
CA GLY A 10 11.52 -49.42 -1.44
C GLY A 10 11.17 -48.50 -0.27
N PHE A 11 11.68 -48.77 0.93
CA PHE A 11 11.47 -47.92 2.10
C PHE A 11 12.21 -46.57 1.99
N ILE A 12 13.44 -46.58 1.46
CA ILE A 12 14.22 -45.36 1.22
C ILE A 12 13.54 -44.50 0.14
N LEU A 13 13.13 -45.10 -0.98
CA LEU A 13 12.43 -44.38 -2.05
C LEU A 13 11.08 -43.84 -1.59
N GLY A 14 10.32 -44.62 -0.81
CA GLY A 14 9.07 -44.16 -0.20
C GLY A 14 9.28 -43.01 0.78
N SER A 15 10.33 -43.06 1.60
CA SER A 15 10.68 -41.98 2.54
C SER A 15 11.10 -40.70 1.80
N LEU A 16 11.95 -40.82 0.77
CA LEU A 16 12.35 -39.69 -0.08
C LEU A 16 11.15 -39.07 -0.81
N PHE A 17 10.23 -39.90 -1.29
CA PHE A 17 8.99 -39.44 -1.92
C PHE A 17 8.08 -38.70 -0.92
N MET A 18 7.93 -39.22 0.30
CA MET A 18 7.17 -38.55 1.36
C MET A 18 7.81 -37.23 1.78
N VAL A 19 9.14 -37.16 1.89
CA VAL A 19 9.87 -35.91 2.16
C VAL A 19 9.67 -34.91 1.01
N LEU A 20 9.71 -35.36 -0.24
CA LEU A 20 9.45 -34.50 -1.40
C LEU A 20 8.01 -33.98 -1.41
N LEU A 21 7.03 -34.82 -1.08
CA LEU A 21 5.64 -34.40 -0.91
C LEU A 21 5.47 -33.41 0.26
N ILE A 22 6.20 -33.60 1.37
CA ILE A 22 6.21 -32.65 2.48
C ILE A 22 6.83 -31.33 2.04
N ILE A 23 7.94 -31.34 1.29
CA ILE A 23 8.56 -30.11 0.76
C ILE A 23 7.61 -29.41 -0.20
N LEU A 24 6.99 -30.11 -1.16
CA LEU A 24 6.02 -29.53 -2.09
C LEU A 24 4.78 -29.00 -1.36
N TYR A 25 4.27 -29.75 -0.37
CA TYR A 25 3.15 -29.33 0.47
C TYR A 25 3.51 -28.08 1.30
N TRP A 26 4.71 -28.00 1.85
CA TRP A 26 5.17 -26.86 2.64
C TRP A 26 5.54 -25.64 1.80
N ASP A 27 6.01 -25.84 0.57
CA ASP A 27 6.22 -24.77 -0.41
C ASP A 27 4.87 -24.16 -0.86
N ASP A 28 3.81 -24.98 -0.92
CA ASP A 28 2.42 -24.55 -1.17
C ASP A 28 1.70 -23.96 0.05
N ILE A 29 2.07 -24.33 1.28
CA ILE A 29 1.54 -23.77 2.54
C ILE A 29 1.88 -22.28 2.70
N GLY A 30 2.82 -21.78 1.90
CA GLY A 30 3.43 -20.48 2.09
C GLY A 30 4.42 -20.61 3.23
N GLY A 31 5.70 -20.43 2.91
CA GLY A 31 6.77 -20.37 3.91
C GLY A 31 6.31 -19.55 5.11
N PHE A 32 6.36 -20.18 6.28
CA PHE A 32 6.38 -19.45 7.52
C PHE A 32 7.51 -18.42 7.39
N ASN A 33 7.16 -17.15 7.17
CA ASN A 33 8.00 -16.04 7.62
C ASN A 33 7.96 -16.06 9.16
N LEU A 34 8.53 -17.11 9.74
CA LEU A 34 9.08 -17.09 11.08
C LEU A 34 10.36 -16.27 10.96
N TYR A 35 10.18 -14.96 10.90
CA TYR A 35 11.17 -14.09 11.52
C TYR A 35 11.34 -14.61 12.95
N PRO A 36 12.56 -14.96 13.41
CA PRO A 36 12.76 -15.25 14.80
C PRO A 36 12.46 -13.96 15.57
N LEU A 37 11.26 -13.88 16.14
CA LEU A 37 10.99 -13.06 17.31
C LEU A 37 11.93 -13.59 18.39
N LEU A 38 13.10 -12.95 18.51
CA LEU A 38 13.89 -13.06 19.72
C LEU A 38 13.01 -12.50 20.83
N GLU A 39 12.50 -13.36 21.70
CA GLU A 39 11.81 -12.95 22.92
C GLU A 39 12.70 -11.98 23.71
N PRO A 40 12.25 -10.75 24.01
CA PRO A 40 12.88 -9.96 25.06
C PRO A 40 12.61 -10.70 26.37
N LYS A 41 13.67 -11.22 27.01
CA LYS A 41 13.59 -11.69 28.38
C LYS A 41 12.89 -10.64 29.24
N HIS A 42 11.73 -10.99 29.76
CA HIS A 42 11.08 -10.26 30.83
C HIS A 42 12.05 -10.09 32.01
N GLN A 43 12.53 -8.86 32.22
CA GLN A 43 12.93 -8.38 33.53
C GLN A 43 11.93 -7.32 33.95
N SER A 44 11.04 -7.71 34.85
CA SER A 44 10.12 -6.82 35.55
C SER A 44 10.91 -5.83 36.41
N PRO A 45 10.67 -4.51 36.32
CA PRO A 45 11.04 -3.60 37.39
C PRO A 45 9.95 -3.65 38.46
N HIS A 46 10.30 -4.18 39.63
CA HIS A 46 9.52 -3.99 40.86
C HIS A 46 9.45 -2.49 41.17
N TYR A 47 8.28 -1.89 41.03
CA TYR A 47 7.97 -0.61 41.67
C TYR A 47 7.61 -0.87 43.13
N HIS A 48 8.55 -0.62 44.04
CA HIS A 48 8.24 -0.43 45.44
C HIS A 48 7.73 1.00 45.62
N SER A 49 6.46 1.11 46.01
CA SER A 49 5.92 2.28 46.66
C SER A 49 6.59 2.43 48.03
N ASP A 50 7.28 3.54 48.27
CA ASP A 50 7.51 4.01 49.63
C ASP A 50 7.19 5.51 49.74
N LEU A 51 6.25 5.75 50.63
CA LEU A 51 5.69 7.02 51.05
C LEU A 51 6.59 7.58 52.14
N GLN A 52 7.24 8.73 51.93
CA GLN A 52 7.70 9.56 53.04
C GLN A 52 7.36 11.04 52.85
N THR A 53 6.71 11.52 53.88
CA THR A 53 6.08 12.80 54.15
C THR A 53 7.10 13.90 54.49
N THR A 54 6.59 15.13 54.59
CA THR A 54 7.19 16.38 55.14
C THR A 54 7.97 17.20 54.10
N THR A 55 7.84 18.52 53.91
CA THR A 55 7.17 19.61 54.65
C THR A 55 7.00 20.82 53.70
N ARG A 56 5.95 21.63 53.89
CA ARG A 56 5.75 22.97 53.26
C ARG A 56 6.59 24.05 54.00
N PRO A 57 6.88 25.23 53.40
CA PRO A 57 5.94 26.37 53.38
C PRO A 57 5.95 27.16 52.03
N SER A 58 4.81 27.43 51.41
CA SER A 58 4.02 28.70 51.41
C SER A 58 4.76 29.98 51.03
N HIS A 59 4.45 30.53 49.85
CA HIS A 59 4.26 31.97 49.65
C HIS A 59 3.11 32.21 48.65
N SER A 60 2.08 32.89 49.15
CA SER A 60 0.99 33.48 48.39
C SER A 60 1.35 34.93 48.04
N THR A 61 0.92 35.38 46.86
CA THR A 61 0.53 36.78 46.69
C THR A 61 -0.59 36.84 45.65
N SER A 62 -1.73 37.38 46.09
CA SER A 62 -2.91 37.71 45.29
C SER A 62 -2.88 39.21 45.02
N THR A 63 -3.29 39.64 43.82
CA THR A 63 -3.94 40.95 43.67
C THR A 63 -5.04 40.89 42.60
N ARG A 64 -6.12 41.59 42.94
CA ARG A 64 -7.48 41.62 42.39
C ARG A 64 -7.63 42.49 41.11
N SER A 65 -8.53 42.04 40.23
CA SER A 65 -9.70 42.72 39.64
C SER A 65 -9.59 44.10 39.00
N ALA A 66 -10.15 44.21 37.77
CA ALA A 66 -11.13 45.24 37.46
C ALA A 66 -12.08 44.80 36.31
N HIS A 67 -13.38 44.86 36.59
CA HIS A 67 -14.48 44.77 35.63
C HIS A 67 -14.72 46.13 34.95
N THR A 68 -15.26 46.14 33.73
CA THR A 68 -16.06 47.28 33.25
C THR A 68 -17.18 46.82 32.33
N THR A 69 -18.40 46.95 32.83
CA THR A 69 -19.67 47.01 32.11
C THR A 69 -19.88 48.43 31.56
N SER A 70 -20.50 48.58 30.40
CA SER A 70 -21.16 49.82 30.03
C SER A 70 -22.35 49.55 29.11
N SER A 71 -23.46 50.20 29.42
CA SER A 71 -24.73 50.10 28.72
C SER A 71 -25.35 51.48 28.51
N PHE A 72 -25.99 51.61 27.33
CA PHE A 72 -27.00 52.58 26.85
C PHE A 72 -26.67 54.07 26.69
N VAL A 73 -26.89 54.57 25.45
CA VAL A 73 -27.79 55.71 25.17
C VAL A 73 -28.47 55.49 23.81
N VAL A 74 -29.80 55.67 23.79
CA VAL A 74 -30.69 55.70 22.63
C VAL A 74 -30.68 57.10 22.02
N THR A 75 -30.54 57.21 20.70
CA THR A 75 -30.95 58.40 19.94
C THR A 75 -31.83 57.99 18.76
N THR A 76 -32.96 58.66 18.66
CA THR A 76 -34.02 58.50 17.66
C THR A 76 -33.67 59.28 16.40
N ALA A 77 -33.78 58.66 15.23
CA ALA A 77 -33.89 59.33 13.95
C ALA A 77 -34.94 58.64 13.07
N VAL A 78 -35.72 59.44 12.37
CA VAL A 78 -37.01 59.13 11.74
C VAL A 78 -36.86 58.92 10.22
N PHE A 79 -37.57 57.91 9.69
CA PHE A 79 -38.10 57.70 8.33
C PHE A 79 -37.18 57.78 7.09
N SER A 80 -37.10 56.67 6.34
CA SER A 80 -37.84 56.54 5.06
C SER A 80 -37.73 55.11 4.50
N LYS A 81 -38.86 54.63 3.99
CA LYS A 81 -39.06 53.30 3.39
C LYS A 81 -38.49 53.31 1.97
N ALA A 82 -37.50 52.44 1.69
CA ALA A 82 -37.04 52.15 0.33
C ALA A 82 -37.40 50.68 -0.01
N PRO A 83 -37.73 50.34 -1.27
CA PRO A 83 -38.20 49.01 -1.64
C PRO A 83 -37.06 47.98 -1.58
N LEU A 84 -37.38 46.76 -1.15
CA LEU A 84 -36.54 45.57 -1.32
C LEU A 84 -36.28 45.35 -2.83
N PRO A 85 -35.04 45.04 -3.26
CA PRO A 85 -34.82 44.46 -4.57
C PRO A 85 -35.35 43.02 -4.57
N GLU A 86 -36.08 42.64 -5.61
CA GLU A 86 -36.38 41.24 -5.90
C GLU A 86 -35.05 40.49 -6.08
N GLU A 87 -34.86 39.40 -5.32
CA GLU A 87 -33.75 38.49 -5.57
C GLU A 87 -33.95 37.77 -6.90
N PRO A 88 -32.89 37.58 -7.70
CA PRO A 88 -32.98 36.80 -8.92
C PRO A 88 -33.07 35.32 -8.55
N VAL A 89 -34.28 34.77 -8.63
CA VAL A 89 -34.58 33.33 -8.43
C VAL A 89 -33.89 32.42 -9.48
N GLY A 90 -33.19 32.99 -10.47
CA GLY A 90 -32.52 32.22 -11.53
C GLY A 90 -31.02 31.98 -11.34
N ALA A 91 -30.35 32.55 -10.32
CA ALA A 91 -28.91 32.41 -10.18
C ALA A 91 -28.52 31.06 -9.53
N GLU A 92 -29.16 30.65 -8.43
CA GLU A 92 -28.81 29.40 -7.75
C GLU A 92 -29.10 28.14 -8.59
N GLU A 93 -30.13 28.15 -9.43
CA GLU A 93 -30.43 27.02 -10.32
C GLU A 93 -29.39 26.89 -11.44
N ASP A 94 -28.94 28.01 -12.03
CA ASP A 94 -27.90 28.04 -13.08
C ASP A 94 -26.52 27.59 -12.54
N TRP A 95 -26.17 27.99 -11.31
CA TRP A 95 -24.95 27.50 -10.65
C TRP A 95 -25.03 26.01 -10.28
N ARG A 96 -26.21 25.49 -9.94
CA ARG A 96 -26.39 24.05 -9.61
C ARG A 96 -26.37 23.19 -10.86
N ASP A 97 -27.04 23.64 -11.92
CA ASP A 97 -27.08 22.97 -13.23
C ASP A 97 -25.68 22.91 -13.84
N GLY A 98 -24.91 24.01 -13.80
CA GLY A 98 -23.51 24.02 -14.24
C GLY A 98 -22.60 23.09 -13.43
N HIS A 99 -22.81 22.97 -12.12
CA HIS A 99 -22.00 22.09 -11.27
C HIS A 99 -22.38 20.60 -11.39
N GLU A 100 -23.64 20.31 -11.72
CA GLU A 100 -24.12 18.97 -12.07
C GLU A 100 -23.60 18.56 -13.46
N GLN A 101 -23.62 19.47 -14.43
CA GLN A 101 -23.07 19.26 -15.78
C GLN A 101 -21.54 19.06 -15.76
N GLU A 102 -20.79 19.88 -15.02
CA GLU A 102 -19.33 19.72 -14.86
C GLU A 102 -18.96 18.39 -14.19
N LYS A 103 -19.78 17.94 -13.22
CA LYS A 103 -19.64 16.60 -12.65
C LYS A 103 -19.89 15.55 -13.71
N GLU A 104 -21.01 15.61 -14.43
CA GLU A 104 -21.38 14.63 -15.46
C GLU A 104 -20.31 14.52 -16.54
N GLU A 105 -19.77 15.63 -17.05
CA GLU A 105 -18.63 15.64 -17.97
C GLU A 105 -17.40 14.95 -17.37
N THR A 106 -17.08 15.23 -16.09
CA THR A 106 -15.99 14.55 -15.38
C THR A 106 -16.23 13.03 -15.24
N TRP A 107 -17.48 12.57 -15.08
CA TRP A 107 -17.80 11.13 -15.04
C TRP A 107 -17.56 10.46 -16.39
N VAL A 108 -17.99 11.10 -17.48
CA VAL A 108 -17.76 10.59 -18.85
C VAL A 108 -16.25 10.46 -19.12
N ASP A 109 -15.47 11.49 -18.78
CA ASP A 109 -14.01 11.46 -18.95
C ASP A 109 -13.36 10.30 -18.18
N ILE A 110 -13.80 10.02 -16.94
CA ILE A 110 -13.27 8.91 -16.15
C ILE A 110 -13.61 7.55 -16.79
N GLU A 111 -14.83 7.37 -17.30
CA GLU A 111 -15.24 6.12 -17.94
C GLU A 111 -14.43 5.84 -19.21
N GLU A 112 -14.23 6.86 -20.06
CA GLU A 112 -13.37 6.76 -21.25
C GLU A 112 -11.93 6.40 -20.87
N ASP A 113 -11.39 7.05 -19.84
CA ASP A 113 -10.07 6.77 -19.29
C ASP A 113 -9.96 5.31 -18.79
N GLN A 114 -10.97 4.80 -18.09
CA GLN A 114 -11.00 3.42 -17.61
C GLN A 114 -11.04 2.41 -18.76
N GLU A 115 -11.84 2.65 -19.80
CA GLU A 115 -11.85 1.80 -21.00
C GLU A 115 -10.48 1.80 -21.69
N ALA A 116 -9.84 2.96 -21.83
CA ALA A 116 -8.50 3.06 -22.39
C ALA A 116 -7.46 2.29 -21.56
N ARG A 117 -7.51 2.39 -20.22
CA ARG A 117 -6.61 1.67 -19.30
C ARG A 117 -6.81 0.15 -19.39
N LYS A 118 -8.06 -0.33 -19.37
CA LYS A 118 -8.40 -1.76 -19.51
C LYS A 118 -7.96 -2.32 -20.86
N LYS A 119 -8.25 -1.59 -21.94
CA LYS A 119 -7.87 -1.99 -23.30
C LYS A 119 -6.37 -2.14 -23.45
N ARG A 120 -5.58 -1.21 -22.91
CA ARG A 120 -4.11 -1.27 -22.93
C ARG A 120 -3.57 -2.53 -22.28
N ILE A 121 -4.04 -2.86 -21.08
CA ILE A 121 -3.65 -4.10 -20.39
C ILE A 121 -4.01 -5.32 -21.25
N ALA A 122 -5.22 -5.36 -21.80
CA ALA A 122 -5.67 -6.47 -22.65
C ALA A 122 -4.81 -6.62 -23.92
N ASP A 123 -4.50 -5.52 -24.60
CA ASP A 123 -3.69 -5.52 -25.82
C ASP A 123 -2.25 -6.01 -25.53
N MET A 124 -1.63 -5.53 -24.45
CA MET A 124 -0.32 -6.00 -23.99
C MET A 124 -0.32 -7.49 -23.62
N CYS A 125 -1.31 -7.93 -22.85
CA CYS A 125 -1.41 -9.32 -22.43
C CYS A 125 -1.66 -10.26 -23.62
N SER A 126 -2.36 -9.79 -24.67
CA SER A 126 -2.54 -10.53 -25.93
C SER A 126 -1.28 -10.62 -26.80
N GLY A 127 -0.24 -9.84 -26.49
CA GLY A 127 1.01 -9.81 -27.25
C GLY A 127 0.99 -8.95 -28.51
N LYS A 128 0.06 -8.00 -28.62
CA LYS A 128 0.06 -7.00 -29.71
C LYS A 128 1.25 -6.04 -29.60
N ASP A 129 1.61 -5.68 -28.37
CA ASP A 129 2.74 -4.80 -28.06
C ASP A 129 3.93 -5.65 -27.59
N SER A 130 5.10 -5.42 -28.19
CA SER A 130 6.26 -6.33 -28.25
C SER A 130 7.04 -6.58 -26.95
N VAL A 131 6.54 -6.18 -25.78
CA VAL A 131 7.26 -6.32 -24.51
C VAL A 131 6.95 -7.67 -23.87
N GLU A 132 7.92 -8.57 -23.92
CA GLU A 132 7.86 -9.83 -23.20
C GLU A 132 8.23 -9.64 -21.72
N PHE A 133 7.42 -10.21 -20.83
CA PHE A 133 7.72 -10.22 -19.40
C PHE A 133 7.30 -11.54 -18.74
N PRO A 134 7.97 -11.93 -17.63
CA PRO A 134 7.68 -13.17 -16.92
C PRO A 134 6.21 -13.27 -16.50
N GLY A 135 5.58 -14.42 -16.77
CA GLY A 135 4.21 -14.70 -16.34
C GLY A 135 3.12 -14.16 -17.25
N ARG A 136 3.44 -13.45 -18.34
CA ARG A 136 2.43 -12.95 -19.31
C ARG A 136 1.48 -14.04 -19.82
N THR A 137 2.04 -15.19 -20.20
CA THR A 137 1.30 -16.32 -20.80
C THR A 137 0.90 -17.41 -19.80
N ARG A 138 1.20 -17.20 -18.50
CA ARG A 138 0.87 -18.15 -17.43
C ARG A 138 -0.64 -18.19 -17.18
N ALA A 139 -1.21 -19.35 -16.93
CA ALA A 139 -2.61 -19.48 -16.52
C ALA A 139 -2.79 -19.12 -15.03
N PHE A 140 -3.98 -18.68 -14.60
CA PHE A 140 -4.23 -18.29 -13.20
C PHE A 140 -4.01 -19.46 -12.22
N GLU A 141 -4.35 -20.68 -12.64
CA GLU A 141 -4.22 -21.92 -11.87
C GLU A 141 -2.75 -22.26 -11.58
N GLN A 142 -1.83 -21.76 -12.40
CA GLN A 142 -0.39 -21.97 -12.25
C GLN A 142 0.28 -20.93 -11.34
N ILE A 143 -0.46 -19.93 -10.85
CA ILE A 143 0.07 -18.94 -9.91
C ILE A 143 0.13 -19.57 -8.52
N PRO A 144 1.32 -19.68 -7.87
CA PRO A 144 1.43 -20.20 -6.52
C PRO A 144 0.58 -19.40 -5.52
N ASN A 145 0.00 -20.05 -4.49
CA ASN A 145 -0.86 -19.38 -3.51
C ASN A 145 -0.17 -18.16 -2.86
N ARG A 146 1.13 -18.28 -2.56
CA ARG A 146 1.94 -17.20 -1.98
C ARG A 146 2.04 -15.94 -2.84
N GLU A 147 1.83 -16.04 -4.16
CA GLU A 147 1.81 -14.88 -5.07
C GLU A 147 0.42 -14.21 -5.14
N LEU A 148 -0.59 -14.78 -4.50
CA LEU A 148 -1.97 -14.26 -4.47
C LEU A 148 -2.30 -13.51 -3.17
N ASP A 149 -1.29 -13.17 -2.35
CA ASP A 149 -1.52 -12.47 -1.07
C ASP A 149 -1.94 -11.01 -1.26
N HIS A 150 -1.70 -10.44 -2.45
CA HIS A 150 -2.09 -9.08 -2.77
C HIS A 150 -3.58 -8.91 -3.09
N LEU A 151 -4.30 -9.99 -3.35
CA LEU A 151 -5.73 -9.99 -3.69
C LEU A 151 -6.58 -10.13 -2.42
N ILE A 152 -6.96 -8.99 -1.84
CA ILE A 152 -7.89 -8.91 -0.71
C ILE A 152 -9.30 -9.11 -1.23
N VAL A 153 -10.09 -9.90 -0.51
CA VAL A 153 -11.46 -10.26 -0.88
C VAL A 153 -12.43 -9.77 0.19
N ASP A 154 -13.48 -9.09 -0.25
CA ASP A 154 -14.66 -8.84 0.56
C ASP A 154 -15.89 -9.50 -0.09
N ASP A 155 -16.38 -10.54 0.57
CA ASP A 155 -17.52 -11.34 0.08
C ASP A 155 -18.85 -10.60 0.22
N THR A 156 -18.92 -9.63 1.13
CA THR A 156 -20.15 -8.89 1.44
C THR A 156 -20.53 -7.97 0.29
N HIS A 157 -19.58 -7.17 -0.20
CA HIS A 157 -19.81 -6.23 -1.30
C HIS A 157 -19.29 -6.77 -2.64
N GLN A 158 -18.85 -8.03 -2.68
CA GLN A 158 -18.32 -8.69 -3.88
C GLN A 158 -17.14 -7.93 -4.50
N ILE A 159 -16.14 -7.61 -3.68
CA ILE A 159 -14.97 -6.81 -4.07
C ILE A 159 -13.70 -7.66 -4.03
N ILE A 160 -12.84 -7.48 -5.03
CA ILE A 160 -11.45 -7.93 -4.99
C ILE A 160 -10.54 -6.72 -5.17
N TYR A 161 -9.75 -6.41 -4.15
CA TYR A 161 -8.76 -5.34 -4.20
C TYR A 161 -7.35 -5.93 -4.31
N CYS A 162 -6.64 -5.66 -5.41
CA CYS A 162 -5.20 -5.92 -5.47
C CYS A 162 -4.42 -4.76 -4.87
N TYR A 163 -3.88 -4.93 -3.66
CA TYR A 163 -3.12 -3.86 -3.02
C TYR A 163 -1.69 -3.79 -3.55
N VAL A 164 -1.26 -2.58 -3.91
CA VAL A 164 0.09 -2.28 -4.35
C VAL A 164 0.71 -1.27 -3.38
N PRO A 165 1.86 -1.56 -2.74
CA PRO A 165 2.48 -0.58 -1.85
C PRO A 165 2.84 0.73 -2.57
N LYS A 166 2.70 1.84 -1.83
CA LYS A 166 3.08 3.22 -2.25
C LYS A 166 2.15 3.88 -3.28
N VAL A 167 0.94 3.35 -3.40
CA VAL A 167 -0.15 3.91 -4.21
C VAL A 167 -1.42 4.15 -3.38
N ALA A 168 -1.25 4.73 -2.18
CA ALA A 168 -2.31 4.91 -1.19
C ALA A 168 -2.94 3.61 -0.63
N CYS A 169 -2.22 2.49 -0.71
CA CYS A 169 -2.73 1.20 -0.24
C CYS A 169 -3.14 1.16 1.23
N THR A 170 -2.54 1.98 2.10
CA THR A 170 -2.92 2.08 3.52
C THR A 170 -4.36 2.59 3.65
N ASN A 171 -4.74 3.60 2.88
CA ASN A 171 -6.11 4.13 2.90
C ASN A 171 -7.10 3.16 2.28
N TRP A 172 -6.77 2.53 1.14
CA TRP A 172 -7.62 1.48 0.58
C TRP A 172 -7.79 0.28 1.52
N LYS A 173 -6.74 -0.15 2.22
CA LYS A 173 -6.87 -1.19 3.25
C LYS A 173 -7.79 -0.75 4.39
N ARG A 174 -7.76 0.52 4.80
CA ARG A 174 -8.69 1.05 5.83
C ARG A 174 -10.13 1.04 5.32
N VAL A 175 -10.36 1.41 4.07
CA VAL A 175 -11.68 1.29 3.42
C VAL A 175 -12.15 -0.17 3.45
N MET A 176 -11.30 -1.13 3.08
CA MET A 176 -11.65 -2.57 3.14
C MET A 176 -11.97 -3.03 4.57
N VAL A 177 -11.30 -2.50 5.61
CA VAL A 177 -11.62 -2.80 7.01
C VAL A 177 -13.00 -2.27 7.40
N VAL A 178 -13.34 -1.04 7.00
CA VAL A 178 -14.65 -0.44 7.26
C VAL A 178 -15.76 -1.24 6.57
N LEU A 179 -15.59 -1.56 5.27
CA LEU A 179 -16.58 -2.33 4.51
C LEU A 179 -16.79 -3.73 5.09
N SER A 180 -15.71 -4.44 5.41
CA SER A 180 -15.81 -5.78 5.99
C SER A 180 -16.27 -5.80 7.46
N GLN A 181 -16.29 -4.65 8.13
CA GLN A 181 -16.54 -4.52 9.57
C GLN A 181 -15.66 -5.44 10.43
N SER A 182 -14.48 -5.81 9.90
CA SER A 182 -13.61 -6.86 10.46
C SER A 182 -12.86 -6.44 11.72
N LEU A 183 -12.80 -5.13 12.00
CA LEU A 183 -12.10 -4.58 13.15
C LEU A 183 -13.04 -3.79 14.04
N ILE A 184 -13.01 -4.10 15.34
CA ILE A 184 -13.81 -3.43 16.37
C ILE A 184 -12.97 -2.35 17.04
N SER A 185 -13.53 -1.15 17.20
CA SER A 185 -12.91 -0.05 17.94
C SER A 185 -12.95 -0.35 19.44
N PRO A 186 -11.79 -0.33 20.14
CA PRO A 186 -11.74 -0.57 21.58
C PRO A 186 -12.52 0.44 22.41
N SER A 187 -12.67 1.67 21.92
CA SER A 187 -13.35 2.76 22.62
C SER A 187 -14.87 2.70 22.50
N SER A 188 -15.39 2.25 21.35
CA SER A 188 -16.85 2.20 21.11
C SER A 188 -17.45 0.81 21.26
N GLY A 189 -16.63 -0.25 21.20
CA GLY A 189 -17.10 -1.64 21.13
C GLY A 189 -17.85 -1.97 19.83
N ARG A 190 -17.77 -1.12 18.81
CA ARG A 190 -18.44 -1.26 17.51
C ARG A 190 -17.41 -1.30 16.36
N PRO A 191 -17.78 -1.82 15.18
CA PRO A 191 -16.91 -1.74 14.00
C PRO A 191 -16.48 -0.30 13.70
N TYR A 192 -15.29 -0.14 13.15
CA TYR A 192 -14.84 1.16 12.65
C TYR A 192 -15.71 1.60 11.46
N THR A 193 -16.14 2.86 11.49
CA THR A 193 -16.94 3.48 10.41
C THR A 193 -16.17 4.56 9.65
N ASP A 194 -15.14 5.15 10.28
CA ASP A 194 -14.27 6.14 9.66
C ASP A 194 -12.90 5.52 9.37
N PRO A 195 -12.47 5.42 8.10
CA PRO A 195 -11.18 4.86 7.76
C PRO A 195 -9.99 5.63 8.37
N GLU A 196 -10.08 6.96 8.59
CA GLU A 196 -8.98 7.76 9.15
C GLU A 196 -8.70 7.43 10.62
N SER A 197 -9.73 7.03 11.36
CA SER A 197 -9.63 6.61 12.75
C SER A 197 -8.90 5.27 12.97
N ILE A 198 -8.66 4.49 11.91
CA ILE A 198 -7.99 3.19 11.99
C ILE A 198 -6.46 3.37 12.02
N PRO A 199 -5.75 2.92 13.08
CA PRO A 199 -4.30 3.01 13.17
C PRO A 199 -3.55 2.28 12.03
N PRO A 200 -2.49 2.87 11.44
CA PRO A 200 -1.73 2.24 10.35
C PRO A 200 -1.05 0.91 10.72
N ASP A 201 -0.61 0.74 11.96
CA ASP A 201 0.00 -0.50 12.45
C ASP A 201 -0.98 -1.67 12.43
N LEU A 202 -2.26 -1.40 12.76
CA LEU A 202 -3.31 -2.42 12.72
C LEU A 202 -3.70 -2.78 11.28
N VAL A 203 -3.79 -1.79 10.38
CA VAL A 203 -4.26 -2.04 9.00
C VAL A 203 -3.27 -2.85 8.16
N HIS A 204 -2.00 -2.88 8.56
CA HIS A 204 -0.95 -3.66 7.93
C HIS A 204 -0.79 -5.07 8.53
N ASN A 205 -1.58 -5.43 9.56
CA ASN A 205 -1.59 -6.78 10.10
C ASN A 205 -2.04 -7.78 9.02
N SER A 206 -1.17 -8.75 8.71
CA SER A 206 -1.44 -9.74 7.67
C SER A 206 -2.70 -10.54 7.98
N SER A 207 -3.04 -10.81 9.24
CA SER A 207 -4.23 -11.59 9.59
C SER A 207 -5.56 -10.86 9.42
N LEU A 208 -5.55 -9.53 9.23
CA LEU A 208 -6.78 -8.73 9.21
C LEU A 208 -7.58 -8.89 7.90
N HIS A 209 -6.89 -9.03 6.77
CA HIS A 209 -7.52 -9.11 5.45
C HIS A 209 -7.62 -10.55 4.97
N LEU A 210 -8.80 -11.00 4.52
CA LEU A 210 -8.89 -12.26 3.79
C LEU A 210 -8.28 -12.08 2.39
N THR A 211 -7.25 -12.86 2.07
CA THR A 211 -6.57 -12.82 0.76
C THR A 211 -6.71 -14.15 0.05
N PHE A 212 -6.63 -14.17 -1.29
CA PHE A 212 -6.63 -15.43 -2.04
C PHE A 212 -5.53 -16.39 -1.58
N ALA A 213 -4.34 -15.90 -1.19
CA ALA A 213 -3.30 -16.76 -0.60
C ALA A 213 -3.77 -17.58 0.61
N LYS A 214 -4.77 -17.09 1.35
CA LYS A 214 -5.29 -17.75 2.56
C LYS A 214 -6.46 -18.68 2.29
N PHE A 215 -7.08 -18.63 1.11
CA PHE A 215 -8.25 -19.44 0.78
C PHE A 215 -8.01 -20.94 1.00
N TRP A 216 -6.80 -21.43 0.74
CA TRP A 216 -6.48 -22.84 0.98
C TRP A 216 -6.68 -23.24 2.44
N ARG A 217 -6.39 -22.34 3.40
CA ARG A 217 -6.58 -22.58 4.85
C ARG A 217 -8.06 -22.66 5.24
N HIS A 218 -8.93 -21.94 4.53
CA HIS A 218 -10.36 -21.88 4.83
C HIS A 218 -11.17 -22.93 4.05
N TYR A 219 -10.79 -23.21 2.80
CA TYR A 219 -11.61 -23.97 1.85
C TYR A 219 -10.92 -25.22 1.30
N GLY A 220 -9.66 -25.48 1.66
CA GLY A 220 -8.92 -26.67 1.23
C GLY A 220 -8.86 -26.81 -0.30
N SER A 221 -9.22 -28.00 -0.79
CA SER A 221 -9.23 -28.32 -2.22
C SER A 221 -10.22 -27.49 -3.05
N LEU A 222 -11.21 -26.86 -2.42
CA LEU A 222 -12.20 -26.01 -3.11
C LEU A 222 -11.67 -24.59 -3.37
N SER A 223 -10.52 -24.22 -2.79
CA SER A 223 -9.95 -22.87 -2.87
C SER A 223 -9.86 -22.31 -4.29
N ARG A 224 -9.29 -23.06 -5.25
CA ARG A 224 -9.12 -22.60 -6.64
C ARG A 224 -10.44 -22.42 -7.39
N HIS A 225 -11.39 -23.32 -7.14
CA HIS A 225 -12.74 -23.20 -7.72
C HIS A 225 -13.43 -21.92 -7.23
N LEU A 226 -13.36 -21.64 -5.92
CA LEU A 226 -13.94 -20.41 -5.35
C LEU A 226 -13.23 -19.15 -5.83
N MET A 227 -11.90 -19.17 -5.97
CA MET A 227 -11.17 -18.05 -6.57
C MET A 227 -11.66 -17.75 -7.98
N ALA A 228 -11.82 -18.78 -8.82
CA ALA A 228 -12.30 -18.63 -10.19
C ALA A 228 -13.71 -18.02 -10.24
N LEU A 229 -14.63 -18.52 -9.40
CA LEU A 229 -15.98 -17.95 -9.28
C LEU A 229 -15.95 -16.48 -8.85
N LYS A 230 -15.15 -16.13 -7.84
CA LYS A 230 -15.05 -14.75 -7.36
C LYS A 230 -14.40 -13.84 -8.41
N LEU A 231 -13.37 -14.29 -9.11
CA LEU A 231 -12.78 -13.54 -10.22
C LEU A 231 -13.78 -13.27 -11.35
N GLN A 232 -14.71 -14.19 -11.59
CA GLN A 232 -15.77 -14.03 -12.58
C GLN A 232 -16.85 -13.03 -12.15
N HIS A 233 -17.20 -12.98 -10.86
CA HIS A 233 -18.40 -12.28 -10.38
C HIS A 233 -18.15 -11.02 -9.55
N TYR A 234 -16.99 -10.87 -8.91
CA TYR A 234 -16.72 -9.75 -8.00
C TYR A 234 -16.09 -8.59 -8.74
N THR A 235 -16.36 -7.35 -8.37
CA THR A 235 -15.68 -6.18 -8.94
C THR A 235 -14.21 -6.16 -8.48
N LYS A 236 -13.28 -6.12 -9.43
CA LYS A 236 -11.84 -6.21 -9.22
C LYS A 236 -11.19 -4.86 -9.49
N PHE A 237 -10.44 -4.33 -8.54
CA PHE A 237 -9.70 -3.09 -8.78
C PHE A 237 -8.27 -3.12 -8.24
N LEU A 238 -7.43 -2.27 -8.83
CA LEU A 238 -6.12 -1.92 -8.28
C LEU A 238 -5.86 -0.43 -8.45
N PHE A 239 -4.88 0.07 -7.70
CA PHE A 239 -4.30 1.39 -7.92
C PHE A 239 -2.83 1.25 -8.32
N VAL A 240 -2.40 2.12 -9.22
CA VAL A 240 -1.03 2.17 -9.72
C VAL A 240 -0.46 3.58 -9.59
N ARG A 241 0.84 3.70 -9.86
CA ARG A 241 1.60 4.94 -9.84
C ARG A 241 2.76 4.79 -10.80
N ASP A 242 3.29 5.90 -11.30
CA ASP A 242 4.55 5.91 -12.02
C ASP A 242 5.61 5.02 -11.29
N PRO A 243 6.21 4.04 -11.99
CA PRO A 243 7.11 3.07 -11.37
C PRO A 243 8.31 3.70 -10.64
N PHE A 244 8.93 4.75 -11.20
CA PHE A 244 10.10 5.41 -10.63
C PHE A 244 9.71 6.28 -9.43
N VAL A 245 8.59 7.01 -9.52
CA VAL A 245 8.06 7.76 -8.37
C VAL A 245 7.65 6.80 -7.24
N ARG A 246 7.15 5.59 -7.57
CA ARG A 246 6.86 4.54 -6.60
C ARG A 246 8.11 4.07 -5.87
N LEU A 247 9.23 3.90 -6.57
CA LEU A 247 10.54 3.55 -5.97
C LEU A 247 11.07 4.65 -5.06
N ILE A 248 11.00 5.92 -5.47
CA ILE A 248 11.38 7.06 -4.61
C ILE A 248 10.52 7.04 -3.34
N SER A 249 9.20 6.84 -3.48
CA SER A 249 8.30 6.75 -2.34
C SER A 249 8.61 5.56 -1.42
N ALA A 250 9.01 4.41 -1.98
CA ALA A 250 9.41 3.24 -1.21
C ALA A 250 10.69 3.52 -0.42
N PHE A 251 11.73 4.02 -1.08
CA PHE A 251 13.01 4.35 -0.46
C PHE A 251 12.84 5.37 0.66
N ARG A 252 12.14 6.49 0.40
CA ARG A 252 11.87 7.52 1.41
C ARG A 252 11.13 6.96 2.62
N ASN A 253 10.12 6.12 2.39
CA ASN A 253 9.34 5.55 3.48
C ASN A 253 10.15 4.58 4.35
N LYS A 254 11.09 3.83 3.77
CA LYS A 254 11.81 2.76 4.48
C LYS A 254 13.17 3.17 5.01
N PHE A 255 13.84 4.13 4.38
CA PHE A 255 15.24 4.44 4.66
C PHE A 255 15.52 5.93 4.94
N ALA A 256 14.52 6.83 4.90
CA ALA A 256 14.76 8.24 5.27
C ALA A 256 14.79 8.49 6.79
N ARG A 257 14.24 7.56 7.58
CA ARG A 257 14.23 7.59 9.05
C ARG A 257 14.62 6.21 9.58
N PRO A 258 15.11 6.10 10.83
CA PRO A 258 15.41 4.80 11.43
C PRO A 258 14.20 3.86 11.37
N ASN A 259 14.41 2.68 10.81
CA ASN A 259 13.44 1.61 10.71
C ASN A 259 14.18 0.29 10.94
N GLU A 260 13.98 -0.34 12.09
CA GLU A 260 14.78 -1.48 12.53
C GLU A 260 14.65 -2.67 11.57
N ASP A 261 13.41 -3.04 11.23
CA ASP A 261 13.13 -4.19 10.37
C ASP A 261 13.74 -4.02 8.98
N PHE A 262 13.54 -2.85 8.37
CA PHE A 262 14.05 -2.59 7.03
C PHE A 262 15.56 -2.35 7.01
N TYR A 263 16.12 -1.76 8.07
CA TYR A 263 17.56 -1.61 8.17
C TYR A 263 18.24 -2.97 8.29
N ARG A 264 17.80 -3.84 9.21
CA ARG A 264 18.42 -5.17 9.38
C ARG A 264 18.34 -5.99 8.08
N GLN A 265 17.15 -6.07 7.48
CA GLN A 265 16.92 -6.95 6.33
C GLN A 265 17.51 -6.41 5.02
N PHE A 266 17.44 -5.09 4.80
CA PHE A 266 17.79 -4.50 3.50
C PHE A 266 18.85 -3.40 3.64
N GLY A 267 18.69 -2.49 4.60
CA GLY A 267 19.57 -1.33 4.76
C GLY A 267 21.03 -1.71 4.97
N SER A 268 21.29 -2.61 5.91
CA SER A 268 22.62 -3.10 6.24
C SER A 268 23.25 -3.87 5.08
N VAL A 269 22.45 -4.63 4.32
CA VAL A 269 22.89 -5.36 3.12
C VAL A 269 23.33 -4.37 2.04
N MET A 270 22.52 -3.35 1.76
CA MET A 270 22.85 -2.32 0.77
C MET A 270 24.13 -1.56 1.13
N VAL A 271 24.27 -1.14 2.39
CA VAL A 271 25.46 -0.43 2.86
C VAL A 271 26.69 -1.35 2.84
N ARG A 272 26.54 -2.63 3.18
CA ARG A 272 27.64 -3.59 3.17
C ARG A 272 28.14 -3.91 1.77
N ARG A 273 27.22 -4.16 0.82
CA ARG A 273 27.56 -4.56 -0.56
C ARG A 273 28.04 -3.38 -1.39
N TYR A 274 27.41 -2.22 -1.23
CA TYR A 274 27.59 -1.08 -2.14
C TYR A 274 28.07 0.19 -1.43
N GLY A 275 28.38 0.11 -0.13
CA GLY A 275 28.99 1.20 0.63
C GLY A 275 30.48 0.97 0.84
N ASN A 276 31.23 2.07 0.90
CA ASN A 276 32.67 2.06 1.20
C ASN A 276 32.91 1.92 2.71
N VAL A 277 32.30 0.92 3.36
CA VAL A 277 32.40 0.72 4.82
C VAL A 277 33.37 -0.43 5.10
N SER A 278 34.55 -0.09 5.63
CA SER A 278 35.56 -1.06 6.06
C SER A 278 35.41 -1.35 7.56
N GLY A 279 34.38 -2.11 7.94
CA GLY A 279 34.15 -2.46 9.35
C GLY A 279 32.81 -3.13 9.63
N SER A 280 32.60 -3.50 10.89
CA SER A 280 31.29 -3.98 11.36
C SER A 280 30.27 -2.85 11.29
N LEU A 281 29.10 -3.14 10.72
CA LEU A 281 27.98 -2.21 10.72
C LEU A 281 27.30 -2.19 12.09
N PRO A 282 26.74 -1.05 12.52
CA PRO A 282 25.90 -1.01 13.72
C PRO A 282 24.72 -1.98 13.61
N GLU A 283 24.37 -2.63 14.73
CA GLU A 283 23.31 -3.64 14.77
C GLU A 283 21.91 -3.03 14.66
N THR A 284 21.75 -1.79 15.14
CA THR A 284 20.46 -1.10 15.17
C THR A 284 20.38 0.03 14.15
N ALA A 285 19.18 0.30 13.66
CA ALA A 285 18.92 1.41 12.75
C ALA A 285 19.18 2.76 13.43
N ALA A 286 18.88 2.88 14.73
CA ALA A 286 19.10 4.11 15.47
C ALA A 286 20.60 4.49 15.51
N GLU A 287 21.47 3.54 15.85
CA GLU A 287 22.92 3.75 15.88
C GLU A 287 23.48 4.00 14.48
N ALA A 288 23.05 3.22 13.49
CA ALA A 288 23.49 3.38 12.11
C ALA A 288 23.19 4.79 11.58
N PHE A 289 21.97 5.28 11.80
CA PHE A 289 21.57 6.61 11.37
C PHE A 289 22.27 7.71 12.16
N ALA A 290 22.49 7.54 13.47
CA ALA A 290 23.25 8.48 14.29
C ALA A 290 24.71 8.59 13.82
N ALA A 291 25.30 7.49 13.35
CA ALA A 291 26.64 7.43 12.78
C ALA A 291 26.71 7.90 11.30
N GLY A 292 25.59 8.29 10.69
CA GLY A 292 25.51 8.63 9.27
C GLY A 292 25.62 7.44 8.31
N VAL A 293 25.62 6.22 8.83
CA VAL A 293 25.68 4.96 8.10
C VAL A 293 24.26 4.56 7.68
N LYS A 294 23.75 5.20 6.62
CA LYS A 294 22.42 4.93 6.07
C LYS A 294 22.49 4.62 4.58
N PRO A 295 21.58 3.79 4.05
CA PRO A 295 21.52 3.52 2.61
C PRO A 295 21.31 4.81 1.82
N THR A 296 22.00 4.95 0.70
CA THR A 296 21.73 5.99 -0.30
C THR A 296 20.76 5.49 -1.36
N PHE A 297 20.13 6.40 -2.11
CA PHE A 297 19.25 6.00 -3.21
C PHE A 297 20.02 5.25 -4.30
N GLU A 298 21.26 5.65 -4.59
CA GLU A 298 22.13 4.94 -5.53
C GLU A 298 22.40 3.50 -5.10
N GLN A 299 22.71 3.26 -3.82
CA GLN A 299 22.90 1.91 -3.29
C GLN A 299 21.62 1.08 -3.38
N PHE A 300 20.46 1.70 -3.19
CA PHE A 300 19.17 1.05 -3.38
C PHE A 300 18.93 0.67 -4.86
N ILE A 301 19.25 1.54 -5.81
CA ILE A 301 19.16 1.18 -7.24
C ILE A 301 20.15 0.07 -7.59
N ARG A 302 21.40 0.11 -7.10
CA ARG A 302 22.36 -0.99 -7.28
C ARG A 302 21.84 -2.31 -6.75
N TYR A 303 21.24 -2.31 -5.57
CA TYR A 303 20.61 -3.48 -4.97
C TYR A 303 19.50 -4.08 -5.85
N LEU A 304 18.67 -3.24 -6.47
CA LEU A 304 17.62 -3.70 -7.40
C LEU A 304 18.18 -4.25 -8.72
N LEU A 305 19.33 -3.74 -9.17
CA LEU A 305 19.96 -4.17 -10.43
C LEU A 305 20.90 -5.36 -10.25
N ASP A 306 21.25 -5.70 -9.02
CA ASP A 306 22.11 -6.84 -8.72
C ASP A 306 21.34 -8.16 -8.92
N PRO A 307 21.75 -9.03 -9.87
CA PRO A 307 21.11 -10.31 -10.11
C PRO A 307 21.12 -11.24 -8.90
N GLU A 308 22.11 -11.11 -8.01
CA GLU A 308 22.18 -11.93 -6.79
C GLU A 308 21.01 -11.64 -5.85
N THR A 309 20.48 -10.42 -5.86
CA THR A 309 19.37 -10.03 -4.99
C THR A 309 18.12 -10.87 -5.25
N GLU A 310 17.68 -11.00 -6.51
CA GLU A 310 16.50 -11.83 -6.84
C GLU A 310 16.78 -13.33 -6.82
N MET A 311 18.05 -13.74 -6.91
CA MET A 311 18.45 -15.15 -6.74
C MET A 311 18.32 -15.60 -5.28
N GLU A 312 18.70 -14.75 -4.33
CA GLU A 312 18.62 -15.05 -2.89
C GLU A 312 17.19 -14.96 -2.36
N SER A 313 16.43 -13.95 -2.79
CA SER A 313 15.08 -13.70 -2.29
C SER A 313 14.23 -12.93 -3.27
N ILE A 314 12.92 -13.20 -3.27
CA ILE A 314 11.98 -12.41 -4.05
C ILE A 314 11.96 -10.98 -3.53
N PHE A 315 11.95 -10.01 -4.45
CA PHE A 315 11.83 -8.60 -4.07
C PHE A 315 10.69 -8.33 -3.10
N ASN A 316 10.97 -7.48 -2.13
CA ASN A 316 9.97 -6.97 -1.22
C ASN A 316 8.86 -6.26 -2.01
N GLU A 317 7.61 -6.45 -1.59
CA GLU A 317 6.41 -5.85 -2.19
C GLU A 317 6.49 -4.32 -2.42
N HIS A 318 7.29 -3.62 -1.62
CA HIS A 318 7.46 -2.18 -1.69
C HIS A 318 8.15 -1.70 -2.96
N TRP A 319 8.98 -2.54 -3.57
CA TRP A 319 9.68 -2.25 -4.83
C TRP A 319 9.46 -3.32 -5.90
N ARG A 320 8.84 -4.47 -5.59
CA ARG A 320 8.49 -5.48 -6.59
C ARG A 320 7.49 -4.94 -7.62
N GLN A 321 7.71 -5.23 -8.91
CA GLN A 321 6.89 -4.75 -10.03
C GLN A 321 5.40 -5.09 -9.84
N VAL A 322 4.53 -4.15 -10.20
CA VAL A 322 3.08 -4.26 -10.04
C VAL A 322 2.51 -5.46 -10.79
N TYR A 323 2.97 -5.71 -12.02
CA TYR A 323 2.50 -6.86 -12.79
C TYR A 323 2.76 -8.21 -12.09
N ARG A 324 3.81 -8.29 -11.25
CA ARG A 324 4.14 -9.50 -10.46
C ARG A 324 3.35 -9.60 -9.15
N LEU A 325 2.81 -8.48 -8.65
CA LEU A 325 1.97 -8.45 -7.46
C LEU A 325 0.51 -8.76 -7.83
N CYS A 326 0.04 -8.21 -8.93
CA CYS A 326 -1.38 -8.15 -9.28
C CYS A 326 -1.78 -8.97 -10.50
N HIS A 327 -0.83 -9.58 -11.22
CA HIS A 327 -1.12 -10.52 -12.32
C HIS A 327 -2.17 -10.01 -13.33
N PRO A 328 -2.03 -8.79 -13.90
CA PRO A 328 -3.07 -8.16 -14.73
C PRO A 328 -3.39 -8.89 -16.03
N CYS A 329 -2.56 -9.85 -16.45
CA CYS A 329 -2.88 -10.73 -17.57
C CYS A 329 -3.75 -11.94 -17.18
N GLN A 330 -3.81 -12.28 -15.89
CA GLN A 330 -4.63 -13.38 -15.36
C GLN A 330 -5.87 -12.86 -14.62
N VAL A 331 -5.81 -11.65 -14.08
CA VAL A 331 -6.92 -10.98 -13.39
C VAL A 331 -7.42 -9.84 -14.26
N LYS A 332 -8.65 -9.96 -14.77
CA LYS A 332 -9.32 -8.92 -15.54
C LYS A 332 -9.85 -7.85 -14.59
N TYR A 333 -9.11 -6.77 -14.39
CA TYR A 333 -9.54 -5.68 -13.51
C TYR A 333 -10.67 -4.86 -14.15
N ASP A 334 -11.71 -4.58 -13.35
CA ASP A 334 -12.86 -3.78 -13.75
C ASP A 334 -12.58 -2.27 -13.58
N PHE A 335 -11.66 -1.92 -12.68
CA PHE A 335 -11.20 -0.55 -12.45
C PHE A 335 -9.69 -0.48 -12.19
N ILE A 336 -9.00 0.44 -12.87
CA ILE A 336 -7.56 0.71 -12.70
C ILE A 336 -7.39 2.18 -12.30
N GLY A 337 -7.20 2.41 -11.00
CA GLY A 337 -6.98 3.73 -10.45
C GLY A 337 -5.51 4.19 -10.58
N ARG A 338 -5.28 5.49 -10.67
CA ARG A 338 -3.95 6.09 -10.62
C ARG A 338 -3.78 6.94 -9.37
N LEU A 339 -2.58 6.95 -8.80
CA LEU A 339 -2.30 7.80 -7.64
C LEU A 339 -2.32 9.29 -8.02
N GLU A 340 -1.97 9.59 -9.26
CA GLU A 340 -1.96 10.92 -9.87
C GLU A 340 -3.37 11.53 -9.91
N THR A 341 -4.41 10.70 -10.06
CA THR A 341 -5.83 11.07 -10.06
C THR A 341 -6.59 10.42 -8.89
N LEU A 342 -5.90 10.18 -7.76
CA LEU A 342 -6.43 9.35 -6.65
C LEU A 342 -7.81 9.80 -6.17
N GLU A 343 -8.00 11.10 -5.95
CA GLU A 343 -9.23 11.65 -5.39
C GLU A 343 -10.44 11.36 -6.29
N THR A 344 -10.33 11.71 -7.58
CA THR A 344 -11.40 11.50 -8.57
C THR A 344 -11.62 10.02 -8.83
N ASP A 345 -10.55 9.23 -8.98
CA ASP A 345 -10.64 7.79 -9.19
C ASP A 345 -11.26 7.08 -7.99
N ALA A 346 -10.95 7.51 -6.76
CA ALA A 346 -11.50 6.91 -5.54
C ALA A 346 -12.98 7.24 -5.37
N GLU A 347 -13.39 8.50 -5.58
CA GLU A 347 -14.81 8.87 -5.55
C GLU A 347 -15.60 8.07 -6.59
N HIS A 348 -15.08 7.97 -7.81
CA HIS A 348 -15.73 7.21 -8.88
C HIS A 348 -15.86 5.72 -8.55
N LEU A 349 -14.78 5.11 -8.09
CA LEU A 349 -14.80 3.70 -7.73
C LEU A 349 -15.80 3.41 -6.60
N LEU A 350 -15.89 4.26 -5.56
CA LEU A 350 -16.82 4.01 -4.46
C LEU A 350 -18.29 4.10 -4.89
N LYS A 351 -18.62 4.96 -5.87
CA LYS A 351 -19.96 4.99 -6.48
C LYS A 351 -20.22 3.79 -7.37
N LEU A 352 -19.24 3.38 -8.18
CA LEU A 352 -19.33 2.18 -9.01
C LEU A 352 -19.57 0.91 -8.17
N LEU A 353 -18.99 0.87 -6.97
CA LEU A 353 -19.16 -0.21 -6.00
C LEU A 353 -20.44 -0.08 -5.17
N GLU A 354 -21.20 1.00 -5.32
CA GLU A 354 -22.41 1.33 -4.54
C GLU A 354 -22.15 1.37 -3.02
N VAL A 355 -20.96 1.80 -2.59
CA VAL A 355 -20.57 1.87 -1.17
C VAL A 355 -20.21 3.28 -0.70
N ASP A 356 -20.38 4.29 -1.54
CA ASP A 356 -20.12 5.70 -1.24
C ASP A 356 -20.99 6.24 -0.08
N HIS A 357 -22.15 5.63 0.16
CA HIS A 357 -23.01 5.91 1.31
C HIS A 357 -22.53 5.26 2.62
N LEU A 358 -21.62 4.27 2.55
CA LEU A 358 -21.06 3.55 3.70
C LEU A 358 -19.71 4.11 4.13
N VAL A 359 -18.90 4.53 3.16
CA VAL A 359 -17.50 4.93 3.39
C VAL A 359 -17.07 6.01 2.41
N GLN A 360 -16.26 6.94 2.90
CA GLN A 360 -15.58 7.92 2.07
C GLN A 360 -14.09 7.61 2.03
N PHE A 361 -13.45 7.85 0.88
CA PHE A 361 -12.01 7.69 0.77
C PHE A 361 -11.30 8.78 1.60
N PRO A 362 -10.33 8.44 2.46
CA PRO A 362 -9.58 9.42 3.24
C PRO A 362 -8.94 10.49 2.36
N SER A 363 -9.14 11.75 2.74
CA SER A 363 -8.56 12.88 2.01
C SER A 363 -7.02 12.77 2.01
N GLY A 364 -6.41 12.98 0.84
CA GLY A 364 -4.98 12.75 0.65
C GLY A 364 -4.10 13.69 1.49
N ASN A 365 -3.13 13.12 2.21
CA ASN A 365 -2.07 13.88 2.89
C ASN A 365 -1.31 14.80 1.90
N ARG A 366 -1.08 16.06 2.31
CA ARG A 366 -0.34 17.13 1.58
C ARG A 366 1.11 16.81 1.17
N ASN A 367 1.64 15.62 1.47
CA ASN A 367 3.05 15.25 1.31
C ASN A 367 3.29 14.07 0.33
N ARG A 368 2.55 14.02 -0.78
CA ARG A 368 2.78 13.01 -1.84
C ARG A 368 4.15 13.24 -2.50
N THR A 369 4.93 12.17 -2.72
CA THR A 369 6.10 12.25 -3.60
C THR A 369 5.63 12.76 -4.97
N ALA A 370 6.11 13.90 -5.43
CA ALA A 370 5.67 14.45 -6.71
C ALA A 370 6.45 13.81 -7.86
N ALA A 371 5.82 13.65 -9.02
CA ALA A 371 6.49 13.21 -10.25
C ALA A 371 7.67 14.13 -10.62
N SER A 372 7.55 15.43 -10.32
CA SER A 372 8.64 16.42 -10.49
C SER A 372 9.97 16.04 -9.82
N TRP A 373 9.96 15.14 -8.82
CA TRP A 373 11.15 14.77 -8.06
C TRP A 373 12.04 13.76 -8.78
N GLU A 374 11.55 13.09 -9.83
CA GLU A 374 12.33 12.07 -10.52
C GLU A 374 13.68 12.61 -11.01
N ARG A 375 13.69 13.78 -11.64
CA ARG A 375 14.93 14.41 -12.12
C ARG A 375 15.95 14.58 -11.01
N ASP A 376 15.54 15.11 -9.86
CA ASP A 376 16.46 15.39 -8.74
C ASP A 376 16.99 14.09 -8.11
N TRP A 377 16.12 13.10 -7.92
CA TRP A 377 16.50 11.82 -7.32
C TRP A 377 17.41 10.99 -8.22
N PHE A 378 17.18 11.04 -9.53
CA PHE A 378 17.99 10.31 -10.49
C PHE A 378 19.22 11.06 -10.97
N ALA A 379 19.35 12.37 -10.72
CA ALA A 379 20.46 13.20 -11.21
C ALA A 379 21.86 12.61 -10.96
N GLN A 380 22.06 11.97 -9.81
CA GLN A 380 23.36 11.38 -9.43
C GLN A 380 23.51 9.90 -9.83
N ILE A 381 22.46 9.27 -10.34
CA ILE A 381 22.48 7.87 -10.76
C ILE A 381 23.14 7.78 -12.15
N PRO A 382 24.09 6.87 -12.41
CA PRO A 382 24.65 6.69 -13.74
C PRO A 382 23.60 6.35 -14.79
N ILE A 383 23.67 6.98 -15.97
CA ILE A 383 22.68 6.79 -17.06
C ILE A 383 22.49 5.30 -17.42
N ALA A 384 23.57 4.52 -17.43
CA ALA A 384 23.50 3.08 -17.68
C ALA A 384 22.58 2.37 -16.68
N MET A 385 22.76 2.63 -15.38
CA MET A 385 21.90 2.07 -14.33
C MET A 385 20.45 2.53 -14.47
N ARG A 386 20.21 3.80 -14.85
CA ARG A 386 18.83 4.29 -15.06
C ARG A 386 18.12 3.52 -16.19
N ARG A 387 18.85 3.22 -17.27
CA ARG A 387 18.33 2.43 -18.40
C ARG A 387 18.10 0.96 -18.04
N GLU A 388 18.98 0.36 -17.26
CA GLU A 388 18.79 -0.99 -16.73
C GLU A 388 17.59 -1.04 -15.78
N LEU A 389 17.44 -0.03 -14.92
CA LEU A 389 16.30 0.09 -14.02
C LEU A 389 15.00 0.26 -14.80
N TYR A 390 15.00 1.07 -15.87
CA TYR A 390 13.84 1.16 -16.74
C TYR A 390 13.48 -0.20 -17.33
N LYS A 391 14.43 -0.96 -17.89
CA LYS A 391 14.15 -2.32 -18.40
C LYS A 391 13.54 -3.25 -17.35
N LEU A 392 14.00 -3.14 -16.08
CA LEU A 392 13.47 -3.93 -14.97
C LEU A 392 11.99 -3.61 -14.64
N TYR A 393 11.52 -2.38 -14.92
CA TYR A 393 10.16 -1.92 -14.66
C TYR A 393 9.35 -1.59 -15.93
N GLU A 394 9.91 -1.80 -17.12
CA GLU A 394 9.30 -1.51 -18.42
C GLU A 394 7.90 -2.12 -18.55
N PRO A 395 7.64 -3.37 -18.11
CA PRO A 395 6.29 -3.91 -18.14
C PRO A 395 5.27 -3.09 -17.34
N ASP A 396 5.65 -2.51 -16.20
CA ASP A 396 4.75 -1.64 -15.42
C ASP A 396 4.51 -0.30 -16.13
N PHE A 397 5.53 0.27 -16.78
CA PHE A 397 5.34 1.49 -17.58
C PHE A 397 4.32 1.25 -18.69
N ASP A 398 4.50 0.17 -19.44
CA ASP A 398 3.68 -0.09 -20.62
C ASP A 398 2.27 -0.57 -20.26
N LEU A 399 2.14 -1.53 -19.32
CA LEU A 399 0.83 -2.09 -18.93
C LEU A 399 -0.10 -1.00 -18.41
N PHE A 400 0.45 -0.08 -17.62
CA PHE A 400 -0.33 0.96 -16.96
C PHE A 400 -0.29 2.31 -17.69
N GLY A 401 0.34 2.38 -18.87
CA GLY A 401 0.33 3.54 -19.74
C GLY A 401 1.03 4.77 -19.15
N TYR A 402 2.15 4.55 -18.45
CA TYR A 402 3.05 5.62 -18.05
C TYR A 402 4.00 5.96 -19.19
N PRO A 403 4.28 7.25 -19.44
CA PRO A 403 5.23 7.62 -20.46
C PRO A 403 6.63 7.12 -20.08
N LYS A 404 7.39 6.71 -21.09
CA LYS A 404 8.82 6.41 -20.89
C LYS A 404 9.52 7.64 -20.30
N PRO A 405 10.31 7.50 -19.22
CA PRO A 405 10.88 8.64 -18.51
C PRO A 405 12.13 9.18 -19.22
N ASP A 406 11.99 9.66 -20.46
CA ASP A 406 13.12 10.05 -21.32
C ASP A 406 14.01 11.12 -20.69
N SER A 407 13.43 12.05 -19.92
CA SER A 407 14.19 13.06 -19.17
C SER A 407 15.12 12.47 -18.11
N VAL A 408 14.84 11.26 -17.61
CA VAL A 408 15.68 10.54 -16.67
C VAL A 408 16.69 9.64 -17.41
N LEU A 409 16.33 9.12 -18.59
CA LEU A 409 17.13 8.14 -19.33
C LEU A 409 18.21 8.74 -20.26
N HIS A 410 18.12 10.04 -20.54
CA HIS A 410 18.97 10.72 -21.54
C HIS A 410 19.67 11.98 -21.04
N GLN A 411 19.20 12.61 -19.95
CA GLN A 411 19.80 13.80 -19.34
C GLN A 411 20.44 13.42 -18.01
#